data_AF-A0A1B6HKC4-F1
#
_entry.id   AF-A0A1B6HKC4-F1
#
_cell.length_a   1.000
_cell.length_b   1.000
_cell.length_c   1.000
_cell.angle_alpha   90.00
_cell.angle_beta   90.00
_cell.angle_gamma   90.00
#
_symmetry.space_group_name_H-M   'P 1'
#
loop_
_entity.id
_entity.type
_entity.pdbx_description
1 polymer ?
#
loop_
_entity_poly.entity_id
_entity_poly.type
_entity_poly.pdbx_seq_one_letter_code
_entity_poly.pdbx_strand_id
1 'polypeptide(L)'
;EFSHTKLDNYVQSPSIVRQIDWVDSVWPRHLKEAQTESTNVIEEMMYPKVQKYCLMSVKGSYTDFHVDFGGTSVWYHILKGSKIFWLIPPTDHNIALYEKWVLSGQQGDIFFGDTVKG
;
A
#
# COMPACT_ATOMS: atom_id res chain seq x y z
N GLU A 1 4.81 -0.72 -8.90
CA GLU A 1 4.34 0.66 -9.13
C GLU A 1 4.43 0.92 -10.64
N PHE A 2 3.54 1.70 -11.24
CA PHE A 2 3.52 1.89 -12.70
C PHE A 2 3.47 3.36 -13.17
N SER A 3 3.72 4.32 -12.28
CA SER A 3 3.84 5.73 -12.69
C SER A 3 5.00 5.89 -13.66
N HIS A 4 4.90 6.87 -14.57
CA HIS A 4 5.87 7.09 -15.66
C HIS A 4 5.97 5.93 -16.67
N THR A 5 4.93 5.09 -16.76
CA THR A 5 4.74 4.14 -17.86
C THR A 5 3.55 4.57 -18.74
N LYS A 6 3.32 3.89 -19.87
CA LYS A 6 2.11 4.14 -20.69
C LYS A 6 0.80 3.89 -19.92
N LEU A 7 0.80 2.97 -18.95
CA LEU A 7 -0.38 2.61 -18.16
C LEU A 7 -0.83 3.75 -17.24
N ASP A 8 0.11 4.60 -16.82
CA ASP A 8 -0.11 5.73 -15.91
C ASP A 8 -1.26 6.64 -16.37
N ASN A 9 -1.36 6.86 -17.69
CA ASN A 9 -2.36 7.71 -18.33
C ASN A 9 -3.78 7.14 -18.30
N TYR A 10 -3.95 5.85 -18.04
CA TYR A 10 -5.25 5.17 -18.06
C TYR A 10 -5.86 5.00 -16.66
N VAL A 11 -5.08 5.19 -15.60
CA VAL A 11 -5.53 4.97 -14.23
C VAL A 11 -5.38 6.24 -13.44
N GLN A 12 -6.50 6.72 -12.89
CA GLN A 12 -6.53 7.85 -11.98
C GLN A 12 -7.13 7.43 -10.64
N SER A 13 -6.52 7.88 -9.55
CA SER A 13 -7.04 7.72 -8.19
C SER A 13 -8.37 8.49 -8.01
N PRO A 14 -9.06 8.37 -6.87
CA PRO A 14 -10.16 9.29 -6.53
C PRO A 14 -9.68 10.74 -6.41
N SER A 15 -10.55 11.70 -6.70
CA SER A 15 -10.21 13.13 -6.64
C SER A 15 -9.77 13.58 -5.25
N ILE A 16 -10.43 13.08 -4.20
CA ILE A 16 -10.08 13.40 -2.82
C ILE A 16 -8.66 12.95 -2.47
N VAL A 17 -8.21 11.79 -2.96
CA VAL A 17 -6.86 11.29 -2.70
C VAL A 17 -5.83 12.28 -3.24
N ARG A 18 -5.99 12.75 -4.47
CA ARG A 18 -5.08 13.77 -5.06
C ARG A 18 -5.07 15.11 -4.33
N GLN A 19 -6.14 15.44 -3.59
CA GLN A 19 -6.22 16.69 -2.85
C GLN A 19 -5.48 16.61 -1.51
N ILE A 20 -5.35 15.41 -0.92
CA ILE A 20 -4.79 15.22 0.43
C ILE A 20 -3.46 14.46 0.43
N ASP A 21 -3.08 13.83 -0.69
CA ASP A 21 -1.82 13.09 -0.82
C ASP A 21 -0.61 14.04 -0.64
N TRP A 22 0.28 13.69 0.28
CA TRP A 22 1.49 14.47 0.56
C TRP A 22 2.47 14.50 -0.61
N VAL A 23 2.49 13.48 -1.47
CA VAL A 23 3.33 13.52 -2.68
C VAL A 23 2.86 14.62 -3.63
N ASP A 24 1.55 14.90 -3.69
CA ASP A 24 0.98 15.94 -4.54
C ASP A 24 0.95 17.32 -3.86
N SER A 25 0.78 17.36 -2.54
CA SER A 25 0.54 18.60 -1.79
C SER A 25 1.76 19.14 -1.02
N VAL A 26 2.74 18.31 -0.70
CA VAL A 26 3.88 18.67 0.16
C VAL A 26 5.23 18.50 -0.53
N TRP A 27 5.41 17.47 -1.36
CA TRP A 27 6.70 17.22 -2.02
C TRP A 27 7.05 18.33 -3.03
N PRO A 28 8.33 18.75 -3.16
CA PRO A 28 8.72 19.76 -4.13
C PRO A 28 8.35 19.35 -5.56
N ARG A 29 7.43 20.11 -6.16
CA ARG A 29 6.82 19.79 -7.45
C ARG A 29 7.84 19.58 -8.57
N HIS A 30 8.87 20.42 -8.64
CA HIS A 30 9.91 20.31 -9.67
C HIS A 30 10.72 19.01 -9.57
N LEU A 31 10.87 18.41 -8.37
CA LEU A 31 11.53 17.11 -8.22
C LEU A 31 10.64 15.99 -8.72
N LYS A 32 9.34 16.03 -8.38
CA LYS A 32 8.37 15.06 -8.88
C LYS A 32 8.27 15.09 -10.41
N GLU A 33 8.20 16.29 -10.99
CA GLU A 33 8.14 16.48 -12.44
C GLU A 33 9.44 16.06 -13.15
N ALA A 34 10.58 16.08 -12.45
CA ALA A 34 11.86 15.60 -12.97
C ALA A 34 11.99 14.07 -12.99
N GLN A 35 11.05 13.32 -12.40
CA GLN A 35 11.09 11.86 -12.43
C GLN A 35 10.91 11.33 -13.87
N THR A 36 11.89 10.56 -14.33
CA THR A 36 11.84 9.86 -15.62
C THR A 36 11.84 8.35 -15.47
N GLU A 37 12.50 7.82 -14.43
CA GLU A 37 12.63 6.39 -14.22
C GLU A 37 11.27 5.78 -13.80
N SER A 38 10.91 4.69 -14.47
CA SER A 38 9.61 4.02 -14.32
C SER A 38 9.63 2.90 -13.28
N THR A 39 10.81 2.46 -12.85
CA THR A 39 10.99 1.47 -11.77
C THR A 39 11.03 2.15 -10.40
N ASN A 40 11.38 1.40 -9.36
CA ASN A 40 11.54 1.87 -7.99
C ASN A 40 13.02 1.77 -7.54
N VAL A 41 13.96 1.94 -8.48
CA VAL A 41 15.39 2.03 -8.17
C VAL A 41 15.64 3.30 -7.37
N ILE A 42 16.09 3.14 -6.13
CA ILE A 42 16.09 4.22 -5.14
C ILE A 42 17.02 5.36 -5.54
N GLU A 43 18.12 5.05 -6.23
CA GLU A 43 19.11 6.01 -6.72
C GLU A 43 18.56 6.96 -7.78
N GLU A 44 17.46 6.58 -8.44
CA GLU A 44 16.81 7.33 -9.53
C GLU A 44 15.44 7.90 -9.11
N MET A 45 15.06 7.73 -7.84
CA MET A 45 13.80 8.24 -7.32
C MET A 45 13.94 9.69 -6.85
N MET A 46 13.19 10.59 -7.49
CA MET A 46 13.12 12.01 -7.21
C MET A 46 11.98 12.39 -6.25
N TYR A 47 11.10 11.44 -5.95
CA TYR A 47 10.00 11.56 -4.98
C TYR A 47 9.60 10.17 -4.44
N PRO A 48 8.76 10.09 -3.39
CA PRO A 48 8.17 8.83 -2.94
C PRO A 48 7.23 8.24 -4.01
N LYS A 49 7.78 7.42 -4.90
CA LYS A 49 7.08 6.78 -6.01
C LYS A 49 6.25 5.59 -5.55
N VAL A 50 5.13 5.91 -4.90
CA VAL A 50 4.24 4.95 -4.22
C VAL A 50 2.74 5.20 -4.50
N GLN A 51 2.40 5.95 -5.56
CA GLN A 51 1.02 6.39 -5.78
C GLN A 51 0.15 5.38 -6.56
N LYS A 52 0.74 4.57 -7.46
CA LYS A 52 -0.01 3.71 -8.39
C LYS A 52 0.57 2.30 -8.52
N TYR A 53 -0.16 1.31 -8.01
CA TYR A 53 0.22 -0.11 -8.09
C TYR A 53 -0.81 -0.91 -8.88
N CYS A 54 -0.32 -1.86 -9.70
CA CYS A 54 -1.15 -2.84 -10.38
C CYS A 54 -0.94 -4.18 -9.69
N LEU A 55 -1.99 -4.73 -9.09
CA LEU A 55 -1.95 -6.02 -8.40
C LEU A 55 -2.60 -7.08 -9.26
N MET A 56 -1.86 -8.15 -9.54
CA MET A 56 -2.33 -9.32 -10.26
C MET A 56 -2.27 -10.51 -9.30
N SER A 57 -3.40 -11.18 -9.09
CA SER A 57 -3.48 -12.31 -8.17
C SER A 57 -4.24 -13.46 -8.82
N VAL A 58 -3.75 -14.69 -8.61
CA VAL A 58 -4.43 -15.90 -9.05
C VAL A 58 -5.41 -16.39 -7.99
N LYS A 59 -6.30 -17.31 -8.35
CA LYS A 59 -7.21 -17.94 -7.40
C LYS A 59 -6.40 -18.62 -6.28
N GLY A 60 -6.76 -18.35 -5.03
CA GLY A 60 -6.11 -18.92 -3.85
C GLY A 60 -4.89 -18.15 -3.34
N SER A 61 -4.49 -17.04 -3.97
CA SER A 61 -3.46 -16.16 -3.41
C SER A 61 -3.90 -15.58 -2.06
N TYR A 62 -3.02 -15.66 -1.08
CA TYR A 62 -3.17 -15.08 0.26
C TYR A 62 -2.04 -14.09 0.53
N THR A 63 -2.37 -12.96 1.13
CA THR A 63 -1.41 -11.98 1.66
C THR A 63 -1.73 -11.85 3.13
N ASP A 64 -0.75 -12.17 3.98
CA ASP A 64 -0.94 -12.23 5.41
C ASP A 64 -1.14 -10.84 6.04
N PHE A 65 -1.56 -10.79 7.30
CA PHE A 65 -1.84 -9.55 8.02
C PHE A 65 -0.64 -8.60 8.01
N HIS A 66 -0.89 -7.34 7.63
CA HIS A 66 0.13 -6.29 7.61
C HIS A 66 -0.49 -4.92 7.83
N VAL A 67 0.37 -3.98 8.21
CA VAL A 67 0.13 -2.54 8.12
C VAL A 67 0.93 -2.04 6.91
N ASP A 68 0.30 -1.28 6.03
CA ASP A 68 1.00 -0.71 4.88
C ASP A 68 2.17 0.20 5.32
N PHE A 69 3.23 0.19 4.51
CA PHE A 69 4.49 0.85 4.85
C PHE A 69 4.27 2.33 5.19
N GLY A 70 4.91 2.79 6.27
CA GLY A 70 4.77 4.18 6.73
C GLY A 70 3.37 4.55 7.23
N GLY A 71 2.47 3.58 7.44
CA GLY A 71 1.09 3.84 7.89
C GLY A 71 0.25 4.56 6.84
N THR A 72 0.52 4.31 5.57
CA THR A 72 -0.21 4.96 4.46
C THR A 72 -1.69 4.58 4.46
N SER A 73 -2.52 5.54 4.07
CA SER A 73 -3.89 5.22 3.66
C SER A 73 -3.90 4.67 2.23
N VAL A 74 -4.79 3.72 1.95
CA VAL A 74 -4.84 3.01 0.66
C VAL A 74 -6.18 3.25 -0.02
N TRP A 75 -6.14 3.44 -1.35
CA TRP A 75 -7.30 3.32 -2.20
C TRP A 75 -7.16 2.07 -3.07
N TYR A 76 -8.23 1.26 -3.18
CA TYR A 76 -8.20 0.00 -3.92
C TYR A 76 -9.39 -0.08 -4.89
N HIS A 77 -9.13 -0.49 -6.14
CA HIS A 77 -10.17 -0.70 -7.14
C HIS A 77 -10.07 -2.12 -7.73
N ILE A 78 -11.16 -2.89 -7.65
CA ILE A 78 -11.27 -4.23 -8.25
C ILE A 78 -11.68 -4.07 -9.72
N LEU A 79 -10.70 -4.09 -10.63
CA LEU A 79 -10.98 -4.03 -12.06
C LEU A 79 -11.65 -5.32 -12.58
N LYS A 80 -11.20 -6.49 -12.12
CA LYS A 80 -11.74 -7.79 -12.48
C LYS A 80 -11.53 -8.81 -11.36
N GLY A 81 -12.54 -9.62 -11.07
CA GLY A 81 -12.52 -10.66 -10.03
C GLY A 81 -13.03 -10.15 -8.68
N SER A 82 -12.45 -10.62 -7.59
CA SER A 82 -12.80 -10.22 -6.22
C SER A 82 -11.63 -10.37 -5.25
N LYS A 83 -11.74 -9.72 -4.09
CA LYS A 83 -10.82 -9.84 -2.95
C LYS A 83 -11.64 -9.99 -1.67
N ILE A 84 -11.09 -10.71 -0.70
CA ILE A 84 -11.60 -10.81 0.66
C ILE A 84 -10.58 -10.13 1.57
N PHE A 85 -11.06 -9.25 2.45
CA PHE A 85 -10.24 -8.55 3.41
C PHE A 85 -10.67 -8.91 4.83
N TRP A 86 -9.70 -9.17 5.69
CA TRP A 86 -9.86 -9.14 7.14
C TRP A 86 -9.32 -7.81 7.64
N LEU A 87 -10.15 -7.06 8.36
CA LEU A 87 -9.81 -5.72 8.83
C LEU A 87 -9.75 -5.72 10.35
N ILE A 88 -8.66 -5.17 10.90
CA ILE A 88 -8.44 -5.02 12.33
C ILE A 88 -8.22 -3.52 12.59
N PRO A 89 -8.98 -2.89 13.50
CA PRO A 89 -8.79 -1.48 13.80
C PRO A 89 -7.42 -1.27 14.48
N PRO A 90 -6.70 -0.18 14.16
CA PRO A 90 -5.38 0.12 14.73
C PRO A 90 -5.52 0.73 16.13
N THR A 91 -6.15 0.02 17.05
CA THR A 91 -6.15 0.40 18.48
C THR A 91 -4.76 0.15 19.05
N ASP A 92 -4.35 0.89 20.09
CA ASP A 92 -3.06 0.71 20.76
C ASP A 92 -2.83 -0.76 21.18
N HIS A 93 -3.90 -1.42 21.62
CA HIS A 93 -3.88 -2.84 21.97
C HIS A 93 -3.57 -3.73 20.76
N ASN A 94 -4.26 -3.54 19.63
CA ASN A 94 -4.06 -4.36 18.44
C ASN A 94 -2.69 -4.11 17.78
N ILE A 95 -2.18 -2.88 17.84
CA ILE A 95 -0.82 -2.56 17.36
C ILE A 95 0.24 -3.26 18.21
N ALA A 96 0.10 -3.25 19.54
CA ALA A 96 1.01 -3.98 20.42
C ALA A 96 0.97 -5.50 20.21
N LEU A 97 -0.22 -6.07 19.95
CA LEU A 97 -0.35 -7.48 19.58
C LEU A 97 0.31 -7.77 18.23
N TYR A 98 0.11 -6.90 17.24
CA TYR A 98 0.70 -7.03 15.91
C TYR A 98 2.22 -7.02 15.97
N GLU A 99 2.81 -6.06 16.69
CA GLU A 99 4.26 -5.97 16.89
C GLU A 99 4.82 -7.26 17.51
N LYS A 100 4.20 -7.75 18.59
CA LYS A 100 4.60 -9.01 19.23
C LYS A 100 4.48 -10.19 18.28
N TRP A 101 3.42 -10.25 17.47
CA TRP A 101 3.21 -11.33 16.49
C TRP A 101 4.28 -11.29 15.39
N VAL A 102 4.56 -10.13 14.80
CA VAL A 102 5.63 -9.96 13.80
C VAL A 102 7.00 -10.39 14.36
N LEU A 103 7.32 -9.99 15.59
CA LEU A 103 8.58 -10.33 16.24
C LEU A 103 8.70 -11.81 16.66
N SER A 104 7.57 -12.54 16.74
CA SER A 104 7.57 -13.93 17.17
C SER A 104 8.07 -14.91 16.08
N GLY A 105 8.03 -14.51 14.81
CA GLY A 105 8.32 -15.38 13.67
C GLY A 105 7.26 -16.47 13.41
N GLN A 106 6.15 -16.49 14.16
CA GLN A 106 5.09 -17.51 14.06
C GLN A 106 3.98 -17.13 13.07
N GLN A 107 4.30 -16.30 12.08
CA GLN A 107 3.32 -15.78 11.11
C GLN A 107 2.72 -16.91 10.25
N GLY A 108 3.48 -17.98 10.01
CA GLY A 108 2.98 -19.17 9.29
C GLY A 108 2.11 -20.10 10.14
N ASP A 109 2.17 -19.99 11.47
CA ASP A 109 1.49 -20.90 12.40
C ASP A 109 0.24 -20.27 13.03
N ILE A 110 0.21 -18.94 13.14
CA ILE A 110 -0.83 -18.19 13.83
C ILE A 110 -1.54 -17.25 12.86
N PHE A 111 -2.84 -17.48 12.66
CA PHE A 111 -3.73 -16.52 12.02
C PHE A 111 -3.98 -15.34 12.96
N PHE A 112 -3.36 -14.19 12.69
CA PHE A 112 -3.38 -13.04 13.60
C PHE A 112 -4.80 -12.55 13.94
N GLY A 113 -5.75 -12.69 13.01
CA GLY A 113 -7.15 -12.33 13.22
C GLY A 113 -7.83 -13.02 14.40
N ASP A 114 -7.36 -14.20 14.82
CA ASP A 114 -7.90 -14.93 15.97
C ASP A 114 -7.36 -14.43 17.32
N THR A 115 -6.32 -13.58 17.29
CA THR A 115 -5.63 -13.08 18.49
C THR A 115 -6.18 -11.76 18.99
N VAL A 116 -6.93 -11.04 18.15
CA VAL A 116 -7.53 -9.74 18.45
C VAL A 116 -9.00 -9.91 18.84
N LYS A 117 -9.50 -9.02 19.71
CA LYS A 117 -10.94 -8.97 20.03
C LYS A 117 -11.62 -7.97 19.09
N GLY A 118 -12.77 -8.38 18.53
CA GLY A 118 -13.63 -7.53 17.71
C GLY A 118 -14.39 -6.48 18.50
#